data_AF-A0A3N6ZR75-F1
#
_entry.id   AF-A0A3N6ZR75-F1
#
_cell.length_a   1.000
_cell.length_b   1.000
_cell.length_c   1.000
_cell.angle_alpha   90.00
_cell.angle_beta   90.00
_cell.angle_gamma   90.00
#
_symmetry.space_group_name_H-M   'P 1'
#
loop_
_entity.id
_entity.type
_entity.pdbx_description
1 polymer ?
#
loop_
_entity_poly.entity_id
_entity_poly.type
_entity_poly.pdbx_seq_one_letter_code
_entity_poly.pdbx_strand_id
1 'polypeptide(L)'
;MVKKIVLSIISLAILIGLSVWGFMYYKRLQSFDIEIPKQADRVIRLNVEQMGKKLISTDFSAKKGKKERGNGIDIPFNIFAFGIKGLPHHCLFVKLAIADQKDFEAWLGRDFKAEASQVYTHKSKLFSCVYNKKHLVMISSKELTDTVLTVAKGFLEEKEVISFEKSSLYTIRASEADIAMDGSWGSGSLNFEPGALNAELITNGYTKEATKLYVPKNASLAILSSENPARLLHALGLEQRKDTAVSYPDFQACFQNEFALFVDGEVQQSEKIVQYVFDDNFEKVAVSETVQKPVPNIFFYAYLNNTEQVKILRDNKLLYGTDSFNKAMFPLFDLKYGINTANLFSLYSGTQAVQGYSMPEQTTLMPDEVLKAWCTVDKIAQMAAFKELKTYLKPFRRLSLTGALKDKDKTVYTLKLSFADTQKSSLKQLLDLF
;
A
#
# COMPACT_ATOMS: atom_id res chain seq x y z
N MET A 1 15.59 -56.25 -22.17
CA MET A 1 14.52 -55.49 -22.86
C MET A 1 14.05 -54.30 -22.01
N VAL A 2 13.65 -54.52 -20.76
CA VAL A 2 13.20 -53.48 -19.80
C VAL A 2 14.18 -52.28 -19.67
N LYS A 3 15.49 -52.53 -19.52
CA LYS A 3 16.50 -51.44 -19.42
C LYS A 3 16.51 -50.50 -20.64
N LYS A 4 16.29 -51.03 -21.86
CA LYS A 4 16.28 -50.23 -23.09
C LYS A 4 15.02 -49.36 -23.17
N ILE A 5 13.87 -49.91 -22.77
CA ILE A 5 12.60 -49.18 -22.72
C ILE A 5 12.66 -48.05 -21.68
N VAL A 6 13.17 -48.33 -20.48
CA VAL A 6 13.36 -47.31 -19.43
C VAL A 6 14.30 -46.20 -19.91
N LEU A 7 15.42 -46.55 -20.55
CA LEU A 7 16.34 -45.56 -21.11
C LEU A 7 15.65 -44.67 -22.16
N SER A 8 14.87 -45.26 -23.07
CA SER A 8 14.11 -44.51 -24.08
C SER A 8 13.06 -43.57 -23.47
N ILE A 9 12.35 -44.00 -22.42
CA ILE A 9 11.38 -43.16 -21.70
C ILE A 9 12.09 -41.98 -21.01
N ILE A 10 13.22 -42.23 -20.34
CA ILE A 10 14.01 -41.17 -19.70
C ILE A 10 14.55 -40.19 -20.74
N SER A 11 15.10 -40.67 -21.86
CA SER A 11 15.56 -39.81 -22.96
C SER A 11 14.43 -38.96 -23.55
N LEU A 12 13.24 -39.53 -23.74
CA LEU A 12 12.08 -38.80 -24.23
C LEU A 12 11.60 -37.75 -23.20
N ALA A 13 11.57 -38.10 -21.92
CA ALA A 13 11.20 -37.17 -20.84
C ALA A 13 12.19 -36.00 -20.76
N ILE A 14 13.50 -36.26 -20.90
CA ILE A 14 14.53 -35.21 -20.94
C ILE A 14 14.33 -34.32 -22.17
N LEU A 15 14.07 -34.89 -23.35
CA LEU A 15 13.86 -34.12 -24.58
C LEU A 15 12.63 -33.19 -24.47
N ILE A 16 11.52 -33.71 -23.92
CA ILE A 16 10.32 -32.92 -23.65
C ILE A 16 10.65 -31.82 -22.63
N GLY A 17 11.36 -32.15 -21.55
CA GLY A 17 11.79 -31.20 -20.53
C GLY A 17 12.63 -30.06 -21.10
N LEU A 18 13.62 -30.36 -21.94
CA LEU A 18 14.46 -29.37 -22.61
C LEU A 18 13.65 -28.51 -23.60
N SER A 19 12.71 -29.12 -24.32
CA SER A 19 11.84 -28.40 -25.27
C SER A 19 10.92 -27.40 -24.56
N VAL A 20 10.28 -27.83 -23.47
CA VAL A 20 9.45 -26.95 -22.63
C VAL A 20 10.31 -25.85 -22.00
N TRP A 21 11.49 -26.18 -21.47
CA TRP A 21 12.40 -25.20 -20.90
C TRP A 21 12.85 -24.16 -21.93
N GLY A 22 13.25 -24.59 -23.12
CA GLY A 22 13.65 -23.71 -24.22
C GLY A 22 12.51 -22.80 -24.69
N PHE A 23 11.28 -23.33 -24.78
CA PHE A 23 10.09 -22.53 -25.10
C PHE A 23 9.82 -21.47 -24.03
N MET A 24 9.86 -21.84 -22.75
CA MET A 24 9.66 -20.91 -21.63
C MET A 24 10.74 -19.82 -21.60
N TYR A 25 12.00 -20.20 -21.84
CA TYR A 25 13.13 -19.27 -21.92
C TYR A 25 12.98 -18.28 -23.09
N TYR A 26 12.60 -18.78 -24.26
CA TYR A 26 12.32 -17.93 -25.42
C TYR A 26 11.18 -16.94 -25.16
N LYS A 27 10.06 -17.39 -24.59
CA LYS A 27 8.93 -16.51 -24.22
C LYS A 27 9.32 -15.46 -23.18
N ARG A 28 10.19 -15.81 -22.23
CA ARG A 28 10.75 -14.85 -21.28
C ARG A 28 11.56 -13.78 -21.98
N LEU A 29 12.46 -14.15 -22.90
CA LEU A 29 13.26 -13.17 -23.66
C LEU A 29 12.37 -12.26 -24.51
N GLN A 30 11.41 -12.85 -25.24
CA GLN A 30 10.47 -12.11 -26.08
C GLN A 30 9.68 -11.06 -25.29
N SER A 31 9.35 -11.34 -24.02
CA SER A 31 8.61 -10.36 -23.19
C SER A 31 9.36 -9.06 -22.90
N PHE A 32 10.69 -9.01 -23.08
CA PHE A 32 11.47 -7.77 -22.95
C PHE A 32 11.62 -6.99 -24.27
N ASP A 33 11.26 -7.60 -25.40
CA ASP A 33 11.28 -6.98 -26.71
C ASP A 33 10.01 -6.15 -26.92
N ILE A 34 9.97 -5.01 -26.23
CA ILE A 34 8.85 -4.07 -26.25
C ILE A 34 9.34 -2.66 -26.53
N GLU A 35 8.42 -1.82 -26.99
CA GLU A 35 8.62 -0.38 -27.12
C GLU A 35 8.00 0.34 -25.93
N ILE A 36 8.63 1.43 -25.52
CA ILE A 36 8.18 2.27 -24.40
C ILE A 36 8.13 3.73 -24.83
N PRO A 37 7.29 4.58 -24.22
CA PRO A 37 7.31 6.02 -24.48
C PRO A 37 8.67 6.63 -24.14
N LYS A 38 9.21 7.49 -25.01
CA LYS A 38 10.51 8.19 -24.80
C LYS A 38 10.58 8.98 -23.50
N GLN A 39 9.44 9.48 -23.04
CA GLN A 39 9.33 10.30 -21.81
C GLN A 39 9.09 9.45 -20.55
N ALA A 40 9.15 8.12 -20.65
CA ALA A 40 9.01 7.24 -19.50
C ALA A 40 10.15 7.50 -18.50
N ASP A 41 9.78 7.80 -17.26
CA ASP A 41 10.73 8.07 -16.17
C ASP A 41 10.68 7.02 -15.05
N ARG A 42 9.71 6.11 -15.12
CA ARG A 42 9.51 5.02 -14.16
C ARG A 42 8.89 3.81 -14.82
N VAL A 43 9.23 2.64 -14.31
CA VAL A 43 8.72 1.34 -14.79
C VAL A 43 8.37 0.43 -13.62
N ILE A 44 7.28 -0.31 -13.76
CA ILE A 44 6.92 -1.46 -12.94
C ILE A 44 6.95 -2.68 -13.83
N ARG A 45 7.63 -3.73 -13.41
CA ARG A 45 7.59 -5.04 -14.05
C ARG A 45 6.81 -6.02 -13.18
N LEU A 46 5.84 -6.71 -13.76
CA LEU A 46 5.18 -7.86 -13.16
C LEU A 46 5.68 -9.14 -13.83
N ASN A 47 6.31 -10.03 -13.07
CA ASN A 47 6.79 -11.33 -13.53
C ASN A 47 5.65 -12.36 -13.46
N VAL A 48 4.80 -12.35 -14.49
CA VAL A 48 3.62 -13.21 -14.60
C VAL A 48 3.99 -14.69 -14.58
N GLU A 49 5.13 -15.07 -15.18
CA GLU A 49 5.60 -16.45 -15.18
C GLU A 49 5.84 -16.97 -13.76
N GLN A 50 6.56 -16.21 -12.94
CA GLN A 50 6.90 -16.61 -11.57
C GLN A 50 5.68 -16.57 -10.65
N MET A 51 4.85 -15.54 -10.77
CA MET A 51 3.57 -15.46 -10.04
C MET A 51 2.65 -16.63 -10.39
N GLY A 52 2.54 -17.00 -11.67
CA GLY A 52 1.78 -18.15 -12.13
C GLY A 52 2.29 -19.47 -11.56
N LYS A 53 3.61 -19.69 -11.52
CA LYS A 53 4.21 -20.87 -10.88
C LYS A 53 3.85 -20.97 -9.40
N LYS A 54 3.92 -19.85 -8.67
CA LYS A 54 3.59 -19.78 -7.24
C LYS A 54 2.11 -20.08 -6.96
N LEU A 55 1.22 -19.68 -7.87
CA LEU A 55 -0.21 -20.02 -7.80
C LEU A 55 -0.46 -21.51 -8.07
N ILE A 56 0.17 -22.09 -9.10
CA ILE A 56 0.00 -23.50 -9.44
C ILE A 56 0.58 -24.42 -8.36
N SER A 57 1.74 -24.06 -7.78
CA SER A 57 2.40 -24.87 -6.76
C SER A 57 1.64 -24.95 -5.43
N THR A 58 0.74 -24.00 -5.17
CA THR A 58 -0.02 -23.93 -3.91
C THR A 58 -1.38 -24.60 -3.96
N ASP A 59 -1.93 -24.83 -5.15
CA ASP A 59 -3.20 -25.55 -5.35
C ASP A 59 -3.06 -26.53 -6.53
N PHE A 60 -2.46 -27.71 -6.27
CA PHE A 60 -2.51 -28.83 -7.23
C PHE A 60 -3.91 -29.49 -7.30
N SER A 61 -4.84 -29.07 -6.44
CA SER A 61 -6.24 -29.49 -6.50
C SER A 61 -6.99 -28.63 -7.54
N ALA A 62 -6.80 -28.95 -8.82
CA ALA A 62 -7.57 -28.35 -9.90
C ALA A 62 -9.06 -28.69 -9.74
N LYS A 63 -9.80 -27.89 -8.96
CA LYS A 63 -11.25 -27.80 -9.12
C LYS A 63 -11.46 -27.35 -10.55
N LYS A 64 -12.01 -28.24 -11.39
CA LYS A 64 -12.42 -27.95 -12.77
C LYS A 64 -13.44 -26.81 -12.74
N GLY A 65 -12.95 -25.58 -12.76
CA GLY A 65 -13.75 -24.38 -12.96
C GLY A 65 -14.37 -24.41 -14.36
N LYS A 66 -15.53 -23.75 -14.49
CA LYS A 66 -16.14 -23.45 -15.80
C LYS A 66 -15.06 -22.93 -16.74
N LYS A 67 -15.07 -23.35 -18.02
CA LYS A 67 -14.22 -22.74 -19.06
C LYS A 67 -14.36 -21.22 -18.96
N GLU A 68 -13.36 -20.55 -18.42
CA GLU A 68 -13.31 -19.10 -18.43
C GLU A 68 -13.26 -18.68 -19.89
N ARG A 69 -14.18 -17.80 -20.29
CA ARG A 69 -14.13 -17.19 -21.62
C ARG A 69 -12.84 -16.39 -21.70
N GLY A 70 -12.07 -16.61 -22.75
CA GLY A 70 -10.83 -15.86 -23.00
C GLY A 70 -11.10 -14.35 -23.01
N ASN A 71 -10.11 -13.58 -22.60
CA ASN A 71 -10.14 -12.11 -22.65
C ASN A 71 -9.63 -11.56 -23.99
N GLY A 72 -9.17 -12.43 -24.91
CA GLY A 72 -8.60 -12.05 -26.21
C GLY A 72 -7.24 -11.34 -26.13
N ILE A 73 -6.62 -11.24 -24.95
CA ILE A 73 -5.35 -10.54 -24.71
C ILE A 73 -4.22 -11.57 -24.62
N ASP A 74 -3.11 -11.33 -25.32
CA ASP A 74 -1.88 -12.10 -25.12
C ASP A 74 -1.17 -11.60 -23.85
N ILE A 75 -1.05 -12.47 -22.85
CA ILE A 75 -0.41 -12.14 -21.58
C ILE A 75 1.07 -12.58 -21.65
N PRO A 76 2.03 -11.64 -21.75
CA PRO A 76 3.45 -11.97 -21.78
C PRO A 76 3.95 -12.44 -20.39
N PHE A 77 5.12 -13.07 -20.37
CA PHE A 77 5.75 -13.53 -19.11
C PHE A 77 6.19 -12.37 -18.21
N ASN A 78 6.44 -11.20 -18.78
CA ASN A 78 6.64 -9.96 -18.06
C ASN A 78 5.68 -8.90 -18.61
N ILE A 79 4.90 -8.27 -17.74
CA ILE A 79 4.09 -7.09 -18.06
C ILE A 79 4.83 -5.86 -17.54
N PHE A 80 4.87 -4.80 -18.33
CA PHE A 80 5.49 -3.55 -17.94
C PHE A 80 4.48 -2.42 -17.91
N ALA A 81 4.45 -1.70 -16.79
CA ALA A 81 3.67 -0.48 -16.62
C ALA A 81 4.63 0.72 -16.50
N PHE A 82 4.43 1.73 -17.33
CA PHE A 82 5.31 2.89 -17.41
C PHE A 82 4.61 4.14 -16.90
N GLY A 83 5.34 4.94 -16.13
CA GLY A 83 4.93 6.30 -15.83
C GLY A 83 5.71 7.30 -16.67
N ILE A 84 5.09 8.45 -16.93
CA ILE A 84 5.65 9.49 -17.77
C ILE A 84 6.05 10.68 -16.91
N LYS A 85 7.19 11.30 -17.25
CA LYS A 85 7.66 12.51 -16.60
C LYS A 85 6.61 13.63 -16.74
N GLY A 86 6.27 14.28 -15.62
CA GLY A 86 5.29 15.37 -15.58
C GLY A 86 3.82 14.93 -15.48
N LEU A 87 3.51 13.63 -15.53
CA LEU A 87 2.19 13.09 -15.20
C LEU A 87 2.15 12.58 -13.75
N PRO A 88 0.98 12.59 -13.08
CA PRO A 88 0.83 12.13 -11.69
C PRO A 88 1.44 10.75 -11.46
N HIS A 89 2.08 10.53 -10.30
CA HIS A 89 2.82 9.28 -10.03
C HIS A 89 1.98 8.00 -10.16
N HIS A 90 0.68 8.08 -9.86
CA HIS A 90 -0.27 6.98 -9.96
C HIS A 90 -0.77 6.73 -11.40
N CYS A 91 -0.41 7.58 -12.37
CA CYS A 91 -0.73 7.43 -13.79
C CYS A 91 0.28 6.48 -14.44
N LEU A 92 -0.19 5.28 -14.82
CA LEU A 92 0.63 4.24 -15.45
C LEU A 92 0.00 3.73 -16.74
N PHE A 93 0.84 3.41 -17.73
CA PHE A 93 0.46 2.92 -19.05
C PHE A 93 1.02 1.52 -19.28
N VAL A 94 0.18 0.60 -19.75
CA VAL A 94 0.56 -0.78 -20.10
C VAL A 94 0.10 -1.06 -21.53
N LYS A 95 1.02 -1.44 -22.43
CA LYS A 95 0.68 -1.87 -23.80
C LYS A 95 0.68 -3.40 -23.86
N LEU A 96 -0.43 -4.01 -24.30
CA LEU A 96 -0.58 -5.46 -24.49
C LEU A 96 -1.07 -5.78 -25.89
N ALA A 97 -0.69 -6.95 -26.42
CA ALA A 97 -1.15 -7.43 -27.71
C ALA A 97 -2.53 -8.08 -27.60
N ILE A 98 -3.34 -7.90 -28.65
CA ILE A 98 -4.64 -8.55 -28.81
C ILE A 98 -4.42 -9.81 -29.64
N ALA A 99 -4.66 -10.97 -29.04
CA ALA A 99 -4.52 -12.28 -29.67
C ALA A 99 -5.78 -12.67 -30.47
N ASP A 100 -6.97 -12.32 -29.95
CA ASP A 100 -8.26 -12.58 -30.58
C ASP A 100 -9.17 -11.36 -30.43
N GLN A 101 -9.45 -10.70 -31.56
CA GLN A 101 -10.25 -9.47 -31.58
C GLN A 101 -11.68 -9.70 -31.09
N LYS A 102 -12.29 -10.85 -31.41
CA LYS A 102 -13.68 -11.14 -31.08
C LYS A 102 -13.84 -11.41 -29.59
N ASP A 103 -12.95 -12.21 -29.02
CA ASP A 103 -12.94 -12.47 -27.59
C ASP A 103 -12.60 -11.19 -26.81
N PHE A 104 -11.70 -10.37 -27.33
CA PHE A 104 -11.36 -9.07 -26.74
C PHE A 104 -12.56 -8.10 -26.71
N GLU A 105 -13.27 -7.94 -27.83
CA GLU A 105 -14.46 -7.08 -27.89
C GLU A 105 -15.58 -7.58 -26.98
N ALA A 106 -15.77 -8.90 -26.88
CA ALA A 106 -16.72 -9.50 -25.96
C ALA A 106 -16.35 -9.27 -24.49
N TRP A 107 -15.05 -9.35 -24.16
CA TRP A 107 -14.53 -8.99 -22.84
C TRP A 107 -14.74 -7.51 -22.53
N LEU A 108 -14.41 -6.63 -23.48
CA LEU A 108 -14.57 -5.19 -23.34
C LEU A 108 -16.03 -4.80 -23.09
N GLY A 109 -16.97 -5.32 -23.88
CA GLY A 109 -18.39 -5.04 -23.70
C GLY A 109 -18.98 -5.60 -22.39
N ARG A 110 -18.32 -6.57 -21.76
CA ARG A 110 -18.75 -7.12 -20.47
C ARG A 110 -18.30 -6.24 -19.31
N ASP A 111 -17.03 -5.84 -19.29
CA ASP A 111 -16.38 -5.29 -18.09
C ASP A 111 -16.06 -3.79 -18.18
N PHE A 112 -16.20 -3.21 -19.38
CA PHE A 112 -15.93 -1.79 -19.64
C PHE A 112 -17.17 -1.08 -20.17
N LYS A 113 -17.23 0.22 -19.87
CA LYS A 113 -18.21 1.15 -20.43
C LYS A 113 -17.50 2.01 -21.48
N ALA A 114 -18.05 2.04 -22.69
CA ALA A 114 -17.59 2.96 -23.72
C ALA A 114 -17.94 4.40 -23.31
N GLU A 115 -16.96 5.30 -23.44
CA GLU A 115 -17.12 6.73 -23.28
C GLU A 115 -17.00 7.43 -24.65
N ALA A 116 -17.16 8.75 -24.68
CA ALA A 116 -16.83 9.52 -25.88
C ALA A 116 -15.34 9.32 -26.25
N SER A 117 -14.98 9.49 -27.52
CA SER A 117 -13.57 9.51 -28.00
C SER A 117 -12.75 8.20 -27.95
N GLN A 118 -13.39 7.04 -28.14
CA GLN A 118 -12.76 5.69 -28.21
C GLN A 118 -12.05 5.26 -26.92
N VAL A 119 -12.51 5.79 -25.78
CA VAL A 119 -12.03 5.43 -24.45
C VAL A 119 -13.02 4.47 -23.82
N TYR A 120 -12.51 3.45 -23.14
CA TYR A 120 -13.30 2.46 -22.43
C TYR A 120 -12.87 2.45 -20.97
N THR A 121 -13.80 2.66 -20.05
CA THR A 121 -13.51 2.71 -18.61
C THR A 121 -14.06 1.47 -17.93
N HIS A 122 -13.20 0.78 -17.17
CA HIS A 122 -13.60 -0.41 -16.44
C HIS A 122 -14.64 -0.06 -15.38
N LYS A 123 -15.54 -1.01 -15.05
CA LYS A 123 -16.57 -0.81 -14.01
C LYS A 123 -16.04 -0.34 -12.66
N SER A 124 -14.81 -0.71 -12.30
CA SER A 124 -14.16 -0.26 -11.05
C SER A 124 -13.71 1.20 -11.07
N LYS A 125 -13.67 1.84 -12.25
CA LYS A 125 -13.11 3.19 -12.49
C LYS A 125 -11.62 3.35 -12.16
N LEU A 126 -10.93 2.27 -11.84
CA LEU A 126 -9.47 2.29 -11.56
C LEU A 126 -8.63 2.24 -12.84
N PHE A 127 -9.22 1.71 -13.92
CA PHE A 127 -8.54 1.49 -15.17
C PHE A 127 -9.40 1.95 -16.33
N SER A 128 -8.76 2.50 -17.34
CA SER A 128 -9.35 2.76 -18.65
C SER A 128 -8.43 2.23 -19.75
N CYS A 129 -8.94 2.07 -20.96
CA CYS A 129 -8.12 1.66 -22.08
C CYS A 129 -8.51 2.36 -23.38
N VAL A 130 -7.53 2.40 -24.28
CA VAL A 130 -7.68 2.69 -25.71
C VAL A 130 -7.07 1.52 -26.47
N TYR A 131 -7.60 1.19 -27.64
CA TYR A 131 -7.08 0.05 -28.41
C TYR A 131 -7.20 0.25 -29.92
N ASN A 132 -6.41 -0.50 -30.67
CA ASN A 132 -6.48 -0.66 -32.12
C ASN A 132 -6.59 -2.15 -32.47
N LYS A 133 -6.47 -2.53 -33.74
CA LYS A 133 -6.61 -3.94 -34.17
C LYS A 133 -5.54 -4.91 -33.62
N LYS A 134 -4.43 -4.39 -33.10
CA LYS A 134 -3.25 -5.19 -32.68
C LYS A 134 -2.96 -5.07 -31.19
N HIS A 135 -3.18 -3.90 -30.62
CA HIS A 135 -2.75 -3.57 -29.27
C HIS A 135 -3.85 -2.86 -28.51
N LEU A 136 -3.80 -3.01 -27.19
CA LEU A 136 -4.49 -2.16 -26.24
C LEU A 136 -3.46 -1.43 -25.39
N VAL A 137 -3.79 -0.21 -24.96
CA VAL A 137 -3.07 0.51 -23.92
C VAL A 137 -4.02 0.67 -22.73
N MET A 138 -3.71 0.01 -21.61
CA MET A 138 -4.38 0.23 -20.34
C MET A 138 -3.75 1.42 -19.63
N ILE A 139 -4.60 2.20 -18.97
CA ILE A 139 -4.27 3.40 -18.23
C ILE A 139 -4.81 3.20 -16.82
N SER A 140 -3.91 3.17 -15.83
CA SER A 140 -4.27 3.30 -14.42
C SER A 140 -4.19 4.77 -14.08
N SER A 141 -5.31 5.46 -13.87
CA SER A 141 -5.34 6.85 -13.41
C SER A 141 -6.70 7.16 -12.78
N LYS A 142 -6.74 8.03 -11.76
CA LYS A 142 -8.00 8.53 -11.21
C LYS A 142 -8.66 9.57 -12.14
N GLU A 143 -7.85 10.27 -12.92
CA GLU A 143 -8.29 11.35 -13.81
C GLU A 143 -7.76 11.11 -15.23
N LEU A 144 -8.66 11.16 -16.21
CA LEU A 144 -8.33 11.05 -17.64
C LEU A 144 -8.33 12.43 -18.27
N THR A 145 -7.24 13.16 -18.11
CA THR A 145 -7.05 14.45 -18.79
C THR A 145 -6.73 14.26 -20.27
N ASP A 146 -6.92 15.29 -21.08
CA ASP A 146 -6.57 15.27 -22.50
C ASP A 146 -5.10 14.90 -22.73
N THR A 147 -4.20 15.33 -21.84
CA THR A 147 -2.77 14.99 -21.87
C THR A 147 -2.55 13.49 -21.67
N VAL A 148 -3.22 12.87 -20.69
CA VAL A 148 -3.13 11.43 -20.43
C VAL A 148 -3.62 10.63 -21.64
N LEU A 149 -4.75 11.04 -22.23
CA LEU A 149 -5.32 10.39 -23.42
C LEU A 149 -4.44 10.57 -24.66
N THR A 150 -3.82 11.74 -24.83
CA THR A 150 -2.88 12.02 -25.93
C THR A 150 -1.67 11.11 -25.84
N VAL A 151 -1.09 10.95 -24.65
CA VAL A 151 0.02 10.03 -24.40
C VAL A 151 -0.39 8.58 -24.69
N ALA A 152 -1.56 8.14 -24.21
CA ALA A 152 -2.04 6.77 -24.44
C ALA A 152 -2.24 6.46 -25.93
N LYS A 153 -2.85 7.40 -26.68
CA LYS A 153 -3.05 7.28 -28.14
C LYS A 153 -1.73 7.32 -28.89
N GLY A 154 -0.81 8.21 -28.52
CA GLY A 154 0.54 8.25 -29.09
C GLY A 154 1.29 6.93 -28.87
N PHE A 155 1.20 6.36 -27.67
CA PHE A 155 1.83 5.07 -27.36
C PHE A 155 1.20 3.89 -28.13
N LEU A 156 -0.13 3.92 -28.30
CA LEU A 156 -0.87 2.95 -29.11
C LEU A 156 -0.48 3.02 -30.60
N GLU A 157 -0.19 4.22 -31.10
CA GLU A 157 0.21 4.51 -32.49
C GLU A 157 1.73 4.48 -32.72
N GLU A 158 2.52 4.07 -31.72
CA GLU A 158 3.99 3.95 -31.82
C GLU A 158 4.69 5.28 -32.13
N LYS A 159 4.08 6.39 -31.69
CA LYS A 159 4.64 7.74 -31.78
C LYS A 159 5.49 8.04 -30.56
N GLU A 160 6.65 8.65 -30.77
CA GLU A 160 7.59 9.01 -29.70
C GLU A 160 7.93 7.85 -28.75
N VAL A 161 8.10 6.65 -29.32
CA VAL A 161 8.56 5.46 -28.58
C VAL A 161 10.04 5.16 -28.85
N ILE A 162 10.64 4.37 -27.96
CA ILE A 162 11.98 3.78 -28.11
C ILE A 162 11.90 2.30 -27.73
N SER A 163 12.82 1.50 -28.28
CA SER A 163 13.05 0.13 -27.78
C SER A 163 13.42 0.17 -26.30
N PHE A 164 12.80 -0.72 -25.52
CA PHE A 164 13.02 -0.77 -24.08
C PHE A 164 14.48 -1.01 -23.70
N GLU A 165 15.20 -1.83 -24.46
CA GLU A 165 16.63 -2.11 -24.27
C GLU A 165 17.51 -0.86 -24.31
N LYS A 166 17.08 0.18 -25.06
CA LYS A 166 17.80 1.44 -25.17
C LYS A 166 17.46 2.43 -24.04
N SER A 167 16.52 2.10 -23.16
CA SER A 167 16.10 2.95 -22.05
C SER A 167 16.98 2.75 -20.82
N SER A 168 17.18 3.82 -20.04
CA SER A 168 17.80 3.72 -18.71
C SER A 168 17.01 2.84 -17.74
N LEU A 169 15.72 2.61 -18.02
CA LEU A 169 14.84 1.76 -17.21
C LEU A 169 15.03 0.26 -17.48
N TYR A 170 15.86 -0.12 -18.45
CA TYR A 170 16.08 -1.53 -18.81
C TYR A 170 16.81 -2.34 -17.74
N THR A 171 17.47 -1.66 -16.80
CA THR A 171 18.09 -2.23 -15.60
C THR A 171 17.15 -3.14 -14.82
N ILE A 172 15.83 -2.88 -14.85
CA ILE A 172 14.81 -3.71 -14.21
C ILE A 172 14.79 -5.17 -14.71
N ARG A 173 15.33 -5.44 -15.92
CA ARG A 173 15.46 -6.79 -16.48
C ARG A 173 16.26 -7.74 -15.59
N ALA A 174 17.25 -7.22 -14.86
CA ALA A 174 18.09 -8.02 -13.97
C ALA A 174 17.39 -8.46 -12.68
N SER A 175 16.21 -7.90 -12.37
CA SER A 175 15.46 -8.28 -11.18
C SER A 175 14.88 -9.69 -11.31
N GLU A 176 14.94 -10.46 -10.22
CA GLU A 176 14.25 -11.74 -10.08
C GLU A 176 12.96 -11.63 -9.25
N ALA A 177 12.56 -10.41 -8.90
CA ALA A 177 11.38 -10.20 -8.07
C ALA A 177 10.07 -10.46 -8.83
N ASP A 178 9.04 -10.89 -8.10
CA ASP A 178 7.69 -11.08 -8.68
C ASP A 178 7.12 -9.77 -9.21
N ILE A 179 7.31 -8.68 -8.45
CA ILE A 179 7.07 -7.31 -8.91
C ILE A 179 8.34 -6.52 -8.65
N ALA A 180 8.81 -5.81 -9.67
CA ALA A 180 9.97 -4.92 -9.57
C ALA A 180 9.58 -3.50 -9.98
N MET A 181 10.28 -2.52 -9.43
CA MET A 181 10.15 -1.12 -9.80
C MET A 181 11.50 -0.45 -9.98
N ASP A 182 11.57 0.49 -10.92
CA ASP A 182 12.76 1.32 -11.13
C ASP A 182 12.42 2.70 -11.74
N GLY A 183 13.29 3.70 -11.55
CA GLY A 183 13.18 5.04 -12.13
C GLY A 183 13.11 6.19 -11.12
N SER A 184 12.32 7.23 -11.42
CA SER A 184 12.30 8.49 -10.66
C SER A 184 11.84 8.36 -9.20
N TRP A 185 11.09 7.31 -8.87
CA TRP A 185 10.69 6.90 -7.51
C TRP A 185 11.74 6.10 -6.72
N GLY A 186 12.90 5.83 -7.31
CA GLY A 186 13.85 4.87 -6.78
C GLY A 186 13.66 3.46 -7.36
N SER A 187 14.21 2.47 -6.67
CA SER A 187 14.19 1.06 -7.10
C SER A 187 13.58 0.19 -6.01
N GLY A 188 12.89 -0.87 -6.37
CA GLY A 188 12.20 -1.69 -5.38
C GLY A 188 11.75 -3.04 -5.91
N SER A 189 11.35 -3.90 -4.97
CA SER A 189 10.94 -5.27 -5.24
C SER A 189 9.82 -5.69 -4.31
N LEU A 190 8.99 -6.62 -4.76
CA LEU A 190 7.98 -7.30 -3.96
C LEU A 190 7.94 -8.77 -4.37
N ASN A 191 7.98 -9.64 -3.37
CA ASN A 191 7.99 -11.08 -3.52
C ASN A 191 6.90 -11.75 -2.68
N PHE A 192 6.14 -12.60 -3.33
CA PHE A 192 5.10 -13.43 -2.74
C PHE A 192 5.67 -14.78 -2.34
N GLU A 193 5.98 -14.96 -1.07
CA GLU A 193 6.49 -16.21 -0.53
C GLU A 193 5.38 -16.98 0.21
N PRO A 194 5.57 -18.29 0.48
CA PRO A 194 4.70 -19.03 1.41
C PRO A 194 4.61 -18.31 2.76
N GLY A 195 3.40 -17.94 3.17
CA GLY A 195 3.15 -17.28 4.44
C GLY A 195 3.64 -15.84 4.59
N ALA A 196 4.25 -15.24 3.55
CA ALA A 196 4.80 -13.90 3.67
C ALA A 196 4.79 -13.13 2.34
N LEU A 197 4.54 -11.82 2.42
CA LEU A 197 4.85 -10.87 1.37
C LEU A 197 6.03 -10.03 1.86
N ASN A 198 7.12 -10.03 1.11
CA ASN A 198 8.30 -9.22 1.40
C ASN A 198 8.43 -8.15 0.33
N ALA A 199 8.66 -6.91 0.72
CA ALA A 199 8.94 -5.83 -0.20
C ALA A 199 10.15 -5.02 0.26
N GLU A 200 10.88 -4.48 -0.70
CA GLU A 200 12.01 -3.58 -0.49
C GLU A 200 11.84 -2.36 -1.38
N LEU A 201 12.12 -1.17 -0.87
CA LEU A 201 12.14 0.07 -1.62
C LEU A 201 13.40 0.86 -1.24
N ILE A 202 14.14 1.30 -2.25
CA ILE A 202 15.35 2.09 -2.13
C ILE A 202 15.06 3.47 -2.72
N THR A 203 15.04 4.49 -1.87
CA THR A 203 14.87 5.88 -2.28
C THR A 203 16.13 6.69 -2.00
N ASN A 204 16.25 7.84 -2.67
CA ASN A 204 17.26 8.82 -2.32
C ASN A 204 16.77 9.68 -1.14
N GLY A 205 17.70 10.11 -0.29
CA GLY A 205 17.54 11.33 0.50
C GLY A 205 16.75 11.20 1.79
N TYR A 206 17.42 10.74 2.84
CA TYR A 206 16.97 11.04 4.20
C TYR A 206 18.13 11.45 5.09
N THR A 207 18.12 12.68 5.58
CA THR A 207 19.04 13.13 6.63
C THR A 207 18.38 12.94 7.97
N LYS A 208 19.00 12.10 8.82
CA LYS A 208 18.47 11.78 10.14
C LYS A 208 18.94 12.77 11.20
N GLU A 209 18.01 13.13 12.09
CA GLU A 209 18.31 13.69 13.40
C GLU A 209 18.18 12.61 14.49
N ALA A 210 18.89 12.76 15.61
CA ALA A 210 18.93 11.75 16.66
C ALA A 210 17.56 11.62 17.36
N THR A 211 17.00 10.40 17.35
CA THR A 211 15.70 10.04 17.94
C THR A 211 15.84 9.73 19.44
N LYS A 212 14.93 10.24 20.28
CA LYS A 212 14.87 10.00 21.75
C LYS A 212 13.52 9.47 22.24
N LEU A 213 12.58 9.17 21.36
CA LEU A 213 11.27 8.62 21.69
C LEU A 213 11.34 7.10 21.84
N TYR A 214 10.45 6.60 22.69
CA TYR A 214 10.35 5.19 23.04
C TYR A 214 8.90 4.73 22.90
N VAL A 215 8.72 3.48 22.49
CA VAL A 215 7.41 2.80 22.49
C VAL A 215 7.53 1.41 23.12
N PRO A 216 6.43 0.83 23.64
CA PRO A 216 6.44 -0.54 24.17
C PRO A 216 6.78 -1.56 23.10
N LYS A 217 7.69 -2.50 23.36
CA LYS A 217 7.99 -3.60 22.42
C LYS A 217 6.76 -4.43 22.09
N ASN A 218 5.85 -4.57 23.05
CA ASN A 218 4.67 -5.42 22.96
C ASN A 218 3.41 -4.70 22.48
N ALA A 219 3.53 -3.44 22.03
CA ALA A 219 2.41 -2.68 21.47
C ALA A 219 1.74 -3.44 20.32
N SER A 220 0.42 -3.32 20.22
CA SER A 220 -0.38 -3.97 19.17
C SER A 220 -0.11 -3.34 17.80
N LEU A 221 0.09 -2.03 17.78
CA LEU A 221 0.58 -1.28 16.63
C LEU A 221 1.59 -0.25 17.15
N ALA A 222 2.67 -0.04 16.43
CA ALA A 222 3.56 1.09 16.69
C ALA A 222 4.17 1.62 15.40
N ILE A 223 4.48 2.91 15.40
CA ILE A 223 5.22 3.64 14.39
C ILE A 223 6.17 4.55 15.18
N LEU A 224 7.47 4.42 14.95
CA LEU A 224 8.46 5.43 15.29
C LEU A 224 9.05 5.93 13.99
N SER A 225 9.09 7.24 13.81
CA SER A 225 9.69 7.87 12.64
C SER A 225 10.56 9.01 13.10
N SER A 226 11.68 9.23 12.41
CA SER A 226 12.48 10.43 12.58
C SER A 226 11.94 11.61 11.75
N GLU A 227 10.83 11.45 11.01
CA GLU A 227 10.21 12.54 10.25
C GLU A 227 9.38 13.47 11.14
N ASN A 228 9.11 14.68 10.65
CA ASN A 228 8.08 15.54 11.22
C ASN A 228 6.69 14.91 10.97
N PRO A 229 5.80 14.84 11.98
CA PRO A 229 4.49 14.20 11.85
C PRO A 229 3.60 14.85 10.78
N ALA A 230 3.75 16.16 10.52
CA ALA A 230 3.04 16.83 9.44
C ALA A 230 3.43 16.27 8.07
N ARG A 231 4.73 16.05 7.82
CA ARG A 231 5.22 15.53 6.53
C ARG A 231 4.59 14.18 6.18
N LEU A 232 4.42 13.31 7.17
CA LEU A 232 3.70 12.05 6.97
C LEU A 232 2.24 12.28 6.58
N LEU A 233 1.52 13.20 7.26
CA LEU A 233 0.14 13.51 6.90
C LEU A 233 0.01 14.05 5.47
N HIS A 234 0.94 14.91 5.05
CA HIS A 234 1.03 15.39 3.67
C HIS A 234 1.31 14.25 2.70
N ALA A 235 2.28 13.37 2.98
CA ALA A 235 2.56 12.21 2.14
C ALA A 235 1.35 11.27 1.99
N LEU A 236 0.48 11.21 3.02
CA LEU A 236 -0.77 10.46 2.99
C LEU A 236 -1.94 11.21 2.31
N GLY A 237 -1.73 12.45 1.86
CA GLY A 237 -2.77 13.31 1.28
C GLY A 237 -3.83 13.76 2.29
N LEU A 238 -3.49 13.78 3.58
CA LEU A 238 -4.37 14.16 4.69
C LEU A 238 -4.19 15.63 5.12
N GLU A 239 -3.53 16.42 4.29
CA GLU A 239 -3.05 17.78 4.57
C GLU A 239 -4.14 18.86 4.57
N GLN A 240 -5.34 18.58 4.02
CA GLN A 240 -6.44 19.53 4.01
C GLN A 240 -7.79 18.87 4.31
N ARG A 241 -8.16 18.89 5.58
CA ARG A 241 -9.58 18.85 5.95
C ARG A 241 -10.11 20.29 5.84
N LYS A 242 -11.09 20.52 4.95
CA LYS A 242 -11.65 21.86 4.65
C LYS A 242 -12.23 22.57 5.88
N ASP A 243 -12.49 21.81 6.93
CA ASP A 243 -13.09 22.18 8.21
C ASP A 243 -12.06 22.60 9.28
N THR A 244 -10.77 22.71 8.93
CA THR A 244 -9.70 22.97 9.90
C THR A 244 -9.00 24.29 9.59
N ALA A 245 -8.84 25.14 10.61
CA ALA A 245 -8.23 26.46 10.46
C ALA A 245 -6.69 26.42 10.36
N VAL A 246 -6.05 25.31 10.72
CA VAL A 246 -4.59 25.18 10.70
C VAL A 246 -4.13 24.93 9.27
N SER A 247 -3.27 25.80 8.74
CA SER A 247 -2.60 25.50 7.48
C SER A 247 -1.55 24.41 7.69
N TYR A 248 -1.29 23.60 6.65
CA TYR A 248 -0.23 22.59 6.70
C TYR A 248 1.14 23.17 7.13
N PRO A 249 1.60 24.32 6.60
CA PRO A 249 2.84 24.96 7.07
C PRO A 249 2.84 25.29 8.57
N ASP A 250 1.72 25.78 9.10
CA ASP A 250 1.62 26.11 10.53
C ASP A 250 1.70 24.85 11.39
N PHE A 251 1.01 23.78 10.99
CA PHE A 251 1.08 22.50 11.70
C PHE A 251 2.48 21.90 11.66
N GLN A 252 3.15 21.94 10.49
CA GLN A 252 4.53 21.48 10.35
C GLN A 252 5.49 22.28 11.25
N ALA A 253 5.30 23.60 11.36
CA ALA A 253 6.13 24.47 12.19
C ALA A 253 5.94 24.27 13.71
N CYS A 254 4.86 23.62 14.15
CA CYS A 254 4.67 23.35 15.57
C CYS A 254 5.59 22.26 16.12
N PHE A 255 5.91 21.26 15.30
CA PHE A 255 6.60 20.06 15.74
C PHE A 255 8.06 20.02 15.24
N GLN A 256 8.92 19.43 16.04
CA GLN A 256 10.24 19.00 15.60
C GLN A 256 10.09 17.80 14.66
N ASN A 257 11.21 17.40 14.06
CA ASN A 257 11.32 16.06 13.52
C ASN A 257 11.16 15.05 14.66
N GLU A 258 10.79 13.82 14.31
CA GLU A 258 10.53 12.71 15.22
C GLU A 258 9.12 12.65 15.82
N PHE A 259 8.47 11.50 15.63
CA PHE A 259 7.25 11.16 16.36
C PHE A 259 7.16 9.66 16.63
N ALA A 260 6.34 9.32 17.63
CA ALA A 260 5.94 7.96 17.93
C ALA A 260 4.42 7.90 18.02
N LEU A 261 3.82 6.88 17.40
CA LEU A 261 2.40 6.55 17.49
C LEU A 261 2.29 5.08 17.86
N PHE A 262 1.52 4.71 18.87
CA PHE A 262 1.27 3.32 19.18
C PHE A 262 -0.12 3.07 19.78
N VAL A 263 -0.57 1.83 19.67
CA VAL A 263 -1.79 1.31 20.27
C VAL A 263 -1.44 0.18 21.21
N ASP A 264 -1.83 0.30 22.47
CA ASP A 264 -1.56 -0.70 23.50
C ASP A 264 -2.82 -1.10 24.27
N GLY A 265 -3.56 -2.04 23.69
CA GLY A 265 -4.81 -2.55 24.25
C GLY A 265 -5.99 -1.61 24.03
N GLU A 266 -6.97 -1.70 24.93
CA GLU A 266 -8.21 -0.92 24.92
C GLU A 266 -8.39 -0.18 26.24
N VAL A 267 -9.09 0.96 26.18
CA VAL A 267 -9.50 1.75 27.33
C VAL A 267 -11.01 2.02 27.25
N GLN A 268 -11.67 2.17 28.39
CA GLN A 268 -13.09 2.53 28.43
C GLN A 268 -13.27 4.03 28.31
N GLN A 269 -14.15 4.47 27.42
CA GLN A 269 -14.60 5.85 27.31
C GLN A 269 -16.11 5.95 27.53
N SER A 270 -16.53 7.03 28.17
CA SER A 270 -17.94 7.34 28.41
C SER A 270 -18.50 8.14 27.25
N GLU A 271 -19.47 7.60 26.53
CA GLU A 271 -20.16 8.26 25.43
C GLU A 271 -21.60 8.56 25.83
N LYS A 272 -22.07 9.79 25.56
CA LYS A 272 -23.46 10.17 25.79
C LYS A 272 -24.26 9.94 24.51
N ILE A 273 -25.11 8.92 24.52
CA ILE A 273 -25.99 8.58 23.39
C ILE A 273 -27.34 9.26 23.65
N VAL A 274 -27.79 10.08 22.70
CA VAL A 274 -29.13 10.67 22.74
C VAL A 274 -30.06 9.79 21.91
N GLN A 275 -30.96 9.10 22.59
CA GLN A 275 -32.03 8.33 21.96
C GLN A 275 -33.32 9.13 22.03
N TYR A 276 -34.18 8.94 21.04
CA TYR A 276 -35.51 9.54 21.05
C TYR A 276 -36.53 8.46 21.32
N VAL A 277 -37.16 8.53 22.48
CA VAL A 277 -38.22 7.60 22.91
C VAL A 277 -39.54 8.37 22.97
N PHE A 278 -40.64 7.65 22.81
CA PHE A 278 -41.96 8.23 23.04
C PHE A 278 -42.25 8.18 24.55
N ASP A 279 -42.69 9.31 25.12
CA ASP A 279 -43.19 9.35 26.49
C ASP A 279 -44.64 8.81 26.56
N ASP A 280 -45.22 8.82 27.76
CA ASP A 280 -46.61 8.35 28.00
C ASP A 280 -47.67 9.20 27.27
N ASN A 281 -47.30 10.38 26.78
CA ASN A 281 -48.14 11.25 25.96
C ASN A 281 -47.92 11.03 24.45
N PHE A 282 -47.13 10.03 24.05
CA PHE A 282 -46.69 9.80 22.67
C PHE A 282 -45.91 10.98 22.07
N GLU A 283 -45.25 11.79 22.90
CA GLU A 283 -44.33 12.83 22.45
C GLU A 283 -42.91 12.27 22.33
N LYS A 284 -42.23 12.61 21.24
CA LYS A 284 -40.86 12.17 20.99
C LYS A 284 -39.89 12.99 21.85
N VAL A 285 -39.43 12.41 22.96
CA VAL A 285 -38.52 13.07 23.91
C VAL A 285 -37.09 12.53 23.78
N ALA A 286 -36.11 13.42 23.94
CA ALA A 286 -34.70 13.07 23.93
C ALA A 286 -34.28 12.53 25.30
N VAL A 287 -33.95 11.24 25.37
CA VAL A 287 -33.37 10.61 26.55
C VAL A 287 -31.89 10.37 26.29
N SER A 288 -31.05 10.90 27.18
CA SER A 288 -29.62 10.70 27.09
C SER A 288 -29.14 9.62 28.05
N GLU A 289 -28.47 8.62 27.51
CA GLU A 289 -27.84 7.55 28.28
C GLU A 289 -26.32 7.65 28.17
N THR A 290 -25.61 7.49 29.28
CA THR A 290 -24.15 7.41 29.28
C THR A 290 -23.74 5.94 29.19
N VAL A 291 -23.11 5.57 28.08
CA VAL A 291 -22.67 4.20 27.82
C VAL A 291 -21.13 4.16 27.88
N GLN A 292 -20.58 3.14 28.54
CA GLN A 292 -19.15 2.86 28.48
C GLN A 292 -18.85 2.03 27.24
N LYS A 293 -17.90 2.50 26.42
CA LYS A 293 -17.49 1.84 25.19
C LYS A 293 -15.98 1.60 25.21
N PRO A 294 -15.51 0.38 24.88
CA PRO A 294 -14.10 0.13 24.67
C PRO A 294 -13.63 0.83 23.39
N VAL A 295 -12.52 1.56 23.49
CA VAL A 295 -11.83 2.19 22.37
C VAL A 295 -10.35 1.79 22.38
N PRO A 296 -9.64 1.88 21.26
CA PRO A 296 -8.22 1.61 21.22
C PRO A 296 -7.47 2.58 22.13
N ASN A 297 -6.54 2.07 22.93
CA ASN A 297 -5.67 2.87 23.79
C ASN A 297 -4.50 3.43 22.96
N ILE A 298 -4.71 4.60 22.38
CA ILE A 298 -3.83 5.26 21.42
C ILE A 298 -2.92 6.22 22.17
N PHE A 299 -1.65 6.27 21.76
CA PHE A 299 -0.67 7.23 22.23
C PHE A 299 0.08 7.81 21.03
N PHE A 300 0.19 9.13 20.99
CA PHE A 300 1.03 9.84 20.04
C PHE A 300 1.95 10.78 20.81
N TYR A 301 3.24 10.76 20.47
CA TYR A 301 4.29 11.55 21.06
C TYR A 301 5.08 12.27 19.97
N ALA A 302 5.29 13.57 20.15
CA ALA A 302 6.16 14.38 19.29
C ALA A 302 6.72 15.54 20.11
N TYR A 303 7.89 16.05 19.77
CA TYR A 303 8.43 17.24 20.41
C TYR A 303 7.90 18.49 19.73
N LEU A 304 7.47 19.48 20.53
CA LEU A 304 7.20 20.82 20.03
C LEU A 304 8.51 21.57 19.81
N ASN A 305 8.56 22.45 18.80
CA ASN A 305 9.72 23.34 18.62
C ASN A 305 9.94 24.22 19.86
N ASN A 306 8.86 24.69 20.48
CA ASN A 306 8.85 25.35 21.79
C ASN A 306 7.45 25.26 22.42
N THR A 307 7.33 25.58 23.71
CA THR A 307 6.02 25.57 24.42
C THR A 307 5.02 26.61 23.91
N GLU A 308 5.46 27.67 23.23
CA GLU A 308 4.57 28.69 22.66
C GLU A 308 3.78 28.15 21.46
N GLN A 309 4.26 27.11 20.78
CA GLN A 309 3.56 26.43 19.69
C GLN A 309 2.18 25.89 20.11
N VAL A 310 1.98 25.63 21.40
CA VAL A 310 0.68 25.25 21.97
C VAL A 310 -0.37 26.32 21.74
N LYS A 311 0.04 27.60 21.77
CA LYS A 311 -0.85 28.71 21.48
C LYS A 311 -1.35 28.62 20.04
N ILE A 312 -0.49 28.31 19.07
CA ILE A 312 -0.89 28.11 17.66
C ILE A 312 -1.92 26.97 17.55
N LEU A 313 -1.67 25.84 18.22
CA LEU A 313 -2.62 24.71 18.20
C LEU A 313 -3.98 25.07 18.85
N ARG A 314 -4.00 25.93 19.88
CA ARG A 314 -5.22 26.43 20.53
C ARG A 314 -5.96 27.48 19.69
N ASP A 315 -5.23 28.47 19.17
CA ASP A 315 -5.78 29.56 18.35
C ASP A 315 -6.45 28.99 17.09
N ASN A 316 -5.91 27.88 16.56
CA ASN A 316 -6.50 27.14 15.45
C ASN A 316 -7.52 26.06 15.86
N LYS A 317 -7.95 26.04 17.12
CA LYS A 317 -8.98 25.13 17.66
C LYS A 317 -8.66 23.64 17.50
N LEU A 318 -7.39 23.24 17.49
CA LEU A 318 -7.02 21.82 17.62
C LEU A 318 -7.10 21.36 19.08
N LEU A 319 -6.72 22.25 20.00
CA LEU A 319 -6.69 21.99 21.44
C LEU A 319 -7.73 22.87 22.14
N TYR A 320 -8.46 22.28 23.08
CA TYR A 320 -9.41 22.95 23.94
C TYR A 320 -9.00 22.82 25.40
N GLY A 321 -9.11 23.92 26.15
CA GLY A 321 -8.76 23.96 27.56
C GLY A 321 -7.33 23.46 27.81
N THR A 322 -7.16 22.71 28.89
CA THR A 322 -5.85 22.21 29.35
C THR A 322 -5.55 20.78 28.91
N ASP A 323 -6.54 20.01 28.49
CA ASP A 323 -6.39 18.56 28.30
C ASP A 323 -7.18 17.96 27.14
N SER A 324 -7.97 18.73 26.38
CA SER A 324 -8.90 18.18 25.39
C SER A 324 -8.46 18.45 23.95
N PHE A 325 -8.57 17.45 23.08
CA PHE A 325 -8.37 17.60 21.64
C PHE A 325 -9.71 17.79 20.93
N ASN A 326 -9.71 18.50 19.80
CA ASN A 326 -10.93 18.79 19.07
C ASN A 326 -11.53 17.53 18.42
N LYS A 327 -12.70 17.10 18.94
CA LYS A 327 -13.46 15.94 18.43
C LYS A 327 -13.91 16.10 16.96
N ALA A 328 -14.06 17.32 16.44
CA ALA A 328 -14.35 17.50 15.02
C ALA A 328 -13.18 17.03 14.13
N MET A 329 -11.94 17.18 14.62
CA MET A 329 -10.72 16.75 13.92
C MET A 329 -10.58 15.22 13.95
N PHE A 330 -10.90 14.61 15.08
CA PHE A 330 -10.82 13.17 15.29
C PHE A 330 -12.11 12.67 15.95
N PRO A 331 -13.16 12.35 15.17
CA PRO A 331 -14.49 12.08 15.70
C PRO A 331 -14.65 10.68 16.30
N LEU A 332 -13.70 9.77 16.07
CA LEU A 332 -13.85 8.37 16.44
C LEU A 332 -13.78 8.15 17.96
N PHE A 333 -12.88 8.84 18.66
CA PHE A 333 -12.62 8.66 20.09
C PHE A 333 -12.31 10.02 20.73
N ASP A 334 -12.59 10.16 22.02
CA ASP A 334 -12.17 11.35 22.76
C ASP A 334 -10.67 11.27 23.01
N LEU A 335 -9.93 12.31 22.61
CA LEU A 335 -8.49 12.37 22.79
C LEU A 335 -8.15 13.48 23.78
N LYS A 336 -7.23 13.16 24.67
CA LYS A 336 -6.63 14.09 25.61
C LYS A 336 -5.23 14.45 25.19
N TYR A 337 -4.76 15.62 25.61
CA TYR A 337 -3.37 16.02 25.39
C TYR A 337 -2.66 16.39 26.68
N GLY A 338 -1.34 16.34 26.65
CA GLY A 338 -0.47 16.75 27.76
C GLY A 338 0.89 17.19 27.24
N ILE A 339 1.55 18.08 27.98
CA ILE A 339 2.84 18.64 27.59
C ILE A 339 3.74 18.64 28.81
N ASN A 340 4.95 18.10 28.68
CA ASN A 340 5.92 18.08 29.76
C ASN A 340 6.94 19.22 29.66
N THR A 341 7.82 19.32 30.65
CA THR A 341 8.88 20.34 30.74
C THR A 341 9.96 20.21 29.65
N ALA A 342 10.02 19.09 28.93
CA ALA A 342 10.94 18.85 27.82
C ALA A 342 10.29 19.08 26.45
N ASN A 343 9.17 19.83 26.39
CA ASN A 343 8.38 20.09 25.18
C ASN A 343 7.79 18.83 24.51
N LEU A 344 7.73 17.70 25.22
CA LEU A 344 7.09 16.50 24.69
C LEU A 344 5.58 16.72 24.69
N PHE A 345 5.01 16.84 23.50
CA PHE A 345 3.57 16.79 23.29
C PHE A 345 3.11 15.34 23.27
N SER A 346 2.08 15.07 24.06
CA SER A 346 1.42 13.78 24.14
C SER A 346 -0.05 13.93 23.79
N LEU A 347 -0.57 13.00 22.99
CA LEU A 347 -1.98 12.83 22.68
C LEU A 347 -2.37 11.39 22.99
N TYR A 348 -3.44 11.18 23.75
CA TYR A 348 -3.80 9.86 24.24
C TYR A 348 -5.31 9.70 24.44
N SER A 349 -5.85 8.49 24.23
CA SER A 349 -7.28 8.19 24.45
C SER A 349 -7.60 7.77 25.89
N GLY A 350 -6.60 7.40 26.68
CA GLY A 350 -6.77 6.96 28.07
C GLY A 350 -6.97 8.10 29.07
N THR A 351 -6.99 7.74 30.36
CA THR A 351 -7.13 8.70 31.47
C THR A 351 -5.82 9.40 31.82
N GLN A 352 -4.67 8.83 31.46
CA GLN A 352 -3.35 9.38 31.71
C GLN A 352 -2.44 9.15 30.49
N ALA A 353 -1.57 10.13 30.21
CA ALA A 353 -0.43 9.90 29.33
C ALA A 353 0.46 8.83 29.99
N VAL A 354 0.97 7.88 29.21
CA VAL A 354 2.02 7.03 29.76
C VAL A 354 3.29 7.85 29.83
N GLN A 355 3.78 8.11 31.05
CA GLN A 355 5.08 8.72 31.22
C GLN A 355 6.12 7.78 30.59
N GLY A 356 6.80 8.23 29.54
CA GLY A 356 7.68 7.42 28.68
C GLY A 356 8.87 6.74 29.37
N TYR A 357 8.99 6.75 30.69
CA TYR A 357 10.10 6.18 31.47
C TYR A 357 9.73 4.95 32.32
N SER A 358 8.45 4.62 32.47
CA SER A 358 8.00 3.55 33.39
C SER A 358 7.50 2.28 32.71
N MET A 359 7.65 2.15 31.39
CA MET A 359 7.18 0.96 30.66
C MET A 359 8.22 -0.18 30.76
N PRO A 360 7.82 -1.40 31.19
CA PRO A 360 8.69 -2.57 31.06
C PRO A 360 8.86 -2.89 29.55
N GLU A 361 10.12 -2.91 29.09
CA GLU A 361 10.52 -3.22 27.71
C GLU A 361 10.16 -2.19 26.63
N GLN A 362 11.11 -1.27 26.37
CA GLN A 362 10.98 -0.23 25.36
C GLN A 362 11.79 -0.51 24.08
N THR A 363 11.36 0.09 22.98
CA THR A 363 12.09 0.14 21.71
C THR A 363 12.19 1.58 21.23
N THR A 364 13.31 1.89 20.58
CA THR A 364 13.59 3.15 19.88
C THR A 364 14.19 2.85 18.51
N LEU A 365 14.43 3.89 17.69
CA LEU A 365 15.14 3.75 16.42
C LEU A 365 16.64 3.56 16.66
N MET A 366 17.23 2.56 16.02
CA MET A 366 18.70 2.40 15.98
C MET A 366 19.35 3.59 15.23
N PRO A 367 20.66 3.85 15.40
CA PRO A 367 21.33 5.03 14.81
C PRO A 367 21.11 5.23 13.31
N ASP A 368 21.00 4.16 12.53
CA ASP A 368 20.75 4.15 11.09
C ASP A 368 19.27 4.04 10.70
N GLU A 369 18.37 3.65 11.61
CA GLU A 369 16.93 3.56 11.34
C GLU A 369 16.27 4.95 11.31
N VAL A 370 15.44 5.19 10.29
CA VAL A 370 14.62 6.41 10.12
C VAL A 370 13.13 6.16 10.33
N LEU A 371 12.71 4.90 10.20
CA LEU A 371 11.34 4.48 10.37
C LEU A 371 11.34 3.06 10.94
N LYS A 372 10.46 2.82 11.90
CA LYS A 372 10.16 1.49 12.41
C LYS A 372 8.69 1.42 12.74
N ALA A 373 7.97 0.58 12.01
CA ALA A 373 6.56 0.35 12.23
C ALA A 373 6.27 -1.14 12.31
N TRP A 374 5.33 -1.50 13.17
CA TRP A 374 4.80 -2.86 13.20
C TRP A 374 3.34 -2.87 13.62
N CYS A 375 2.65 -3.92 13.20
CA CYS A 375 1.31 -4.23 13.65
C CYS A 375 1.22 -5.73 13.91
N THR A 376 0.82 -6.10 15.13
CA THR A 376 0.42 -7.47 15.45
C THR A 376 -1.07 -7.57 15.18
N VAL A 377 -1.42 -8.02 13.98
CA VAL A 377 -2.80 -8.01 13.48
C VAL A 377 -3.70 -8.87 14.37
N ASP A 378 -3.18 -9.97 14.92
CA ASP A 378 -3.91 -10.79 15.88
C ASP A 378 -4.37 -10.02 17.12
N LYS A 379 -3.53 -9.12 17.66
CA LYS A 379 -3.88 -8.29 18.81
C LYS A 379 -4.92 -7.23 18.43
N ILE A 380 -4.75 -6.58 17.27
CA ILE A 380 -5.70 -5.59 16.75
C ILE A 380 -7.08 -6.23 16.50
N ALA A 381 -7.11 -7.42 15.88
CA ALA A 381 -8.35 -8.13 15.55
C ALA A 381 -9.11 -8.67 16.79
N GLN A 382 -8.48 -8.69 17.97
CA GLN A 382 -9.11 -9.06 19.24
C GLN A 382 -9.76 -7.86 19.95
N MET A 383 -9.42 -6.63 19.58
CA MET A 383 -10.01 -5.43 20.17
C MET A 383 -11.48 -5.30 19.75
N ALA A 384 -12.36 -5.01 20.71
CA ALA A 384 -13.77 -4.78 20.47
C ALA A 384 -14.00 -3.65 19.46
N ALA A 385 -13.17 -2.60 19.47
CA ALA A 385 -13.22 -1.49 18.54
C ALA A 385 -13.04 -1.87 17.05
N PHE A 386 -12.40 -3.02 16.77
CA PHE A 386 -12.12 -3.49 15.40
C PHE A 386 -12.88 -4.77 15.02
N LYS A 387 -13.95 -5.09 15.76
CA LYS A 387 -14.75 -6.31 15.54
C LYS A 387 -15.23 -6.48 14.09
N GLU A 388 -15.64 -5.39 13.44
CA GLU A 388 -16.11 -5.39 12.05
C GLU A 388 -14.98 -5.67 11.04
N LEU A 389 -13.74 -5.32 11.37
CA LEU A 389 -12.57 -5.54 10.52
C LEU A 389 -12.02 -6.96 10.64
N LYS A 390 -12.44 -7.73 11.66
CA LYS A 390 -11.89 -9.05 11.97
C LYS A 390 -11.89 -10.01 10.77
N THR A 391 -12.93 -10.00 9.95
CA THR A 391 -13.03 -10.85 8.74
C THR A 391 -11.94 -10.50 7.73
N TYR A 392 -11.70 -9.21 7.51
CA TYR A 392 -10.69 -8.72 6.56
C TYR A 392 -9.27 -8.87 7.10
N LEU A 393 -9.10 -8.80 8.42
CA LEU A 393 -7.81 -8.96 9.09
C LEU A 393 -7.38 -10.42 9.26
N LYS A 394 -8.33 -11.36 9.19
CA LYS A 394 -8.13 -12.80 9.46
C LYS A 394 -6.93 -13.43 8.73
N PRO A 395 -6.64 -13.12 7.44
CA PRO A 395 -5.51 -13.75 6.77
C PRO A 395 -4.15 -13.22 7.21
N PHE A 396 -4.08 -12.08 7.90
CA PHE A 396 -2.83 -11.43 8.27
C PHE A 396 -2.47 -11.69 9.72
N ARG A 397 -1.16 -11.80 10.00
CA ARG A 397 -0.62 -12.04 11.35
C ARG A 397 0.17 -10.86 11.85
N ARG A 398 1.12 -10.39 11.04
CA ARG A 398 2.05 -9.35 11.43
C ARG A 398 2.46 -8.52 10.22
N LEU A 399 2.48 -7.22 10.40
CA LEU A 399 3.15 -6.28 9.51
C LEU A 399 4.40 -5.75 10.23
N SER A 400 5.51 -5.66 9.52
CA SER A 400 6.70 -4.92 9.96
C SER A 400 7.24 -4.11 8.79
N LEU A 401 7.61 -2.88 9.06
CA LEU A 401 8.23 -1.94 8.13
C LEU A 401 9.42 -1.29 8.83
N THR A 402 10.59 -1.35 8.22
CA THR A 402 11.79 -0.68 8.72
C THR A 402 12.41 0.13 7.60
N GLY A 403 12.67 1.42 7.85
CA GLY A 403 13.48 2.27 6.98
C GLY A 403 14.83 2.50 7.63
N ALA A 404 15.91 2.24 6.90
CA ALA A 404 17.27 2.47 7.38
C ALA A 404 18.13 3.16 6.32
N LEU A 405 19.04 4.02 6.77
CA LEU A 405 20.03 4.67 5.91
C LEU A 405 21.01 3.62 5.38
N LYS A 406 21.25 3.64 4.07
CA LYS A 406 22.25 2.83 3.39
C LYS A 406 23.10 3.78 2.58
N ASP A 407 24.37 3.92 2.94
CA ASP A 407 25.25 4.98 2.44
C ASP A 407 24.72 6.40 2.78
N LYS A 408 25.44 7.45 2.37
CA LYS A 408 25.11 8.84 2.75
C LYS A 408 23.80 9.36 2.16
N ASP A 409 23.34 8.79 1.05
CA ASP A 409 22.28 9.39 0.23
C ASP A 409 21.10 8.45 -0.05
N LYS A 410 21.07 7.22 0.48
CA LYS A 410 19.98 6.28 0.21
C LYS A 410 19.32 5.80 1.50
N THR A 411 18.03 5.50 1.37
CA THR A 411 17.24 4.88 2.43
C THR A 411 16.61 3.62 1.89
N VAL A 412 16.77 2.52 2.62
CA VAL A 412 16.16 1.24 2.29
C VAL A 412 15.00 1.00 3.25
N TYR A 413 13.82 0.88 2.68
CA TYR A 413 12.61 0.47 3.35
C TYR A 413 12.38 -1.01 3.09
N THR A 414 12.24 -1.79 4.16
CA THR A 414 11.93 -3.22 4.10
C THR A 414 10.57 -3.44 4.75
N LEU A 415 9.66 -4.09 4.02
CA LEU A 415 8.34 -4.45 4.49
C LEU A 415 8.20 -5.96 4.50
N LYS A 416 7.63 -6.49 5.58
CA LYS A 416 7.21 -7.88 5.67
C LYS A 416 5.80 -7.95 6.22
N LEU A 417 4.91 -8.55 5.44
CA LEU A 417 3.54 -8.89 5.84
C LEU A 417 3.44 -10.41 5.95
N SER A 418 3.33 -10.91 7.17
CA SER A 418 3.14 -12.34 7.46
C SER A 418 1.66 -12.70 7.46
N PHE A 419 1.34 -13.86 6.90
CA PHE A 419 0.00 -14.40 6.78
C PHE A 419 -0.25 -15.54 7.77
N ALA A 420 -1.52 -15.87 7.99
CA ALA A 420 -1.95 -16.89 8.93
C ALA A 420 -1.66 -18.31 8.42
N ASP A 421 -1.81 -18.56 7.12
CA ASP A 421 -1.40 -19.80 6.48
C ASP A 421 0.04 -19.68 5.99
N THR A 422 0.95 -20.41 6.62
CA THR A 422 2.39 -20.34 6.31
C THR A 422 2.79 -21.19 5.11
N GLN A 423 1.93 -22.10 4.65
CA GLN A 423 2.22 -23.02 3.55
C GLN A 423 1.71 -22.47 2.21
N LYS A 424 0.68 -21.63 2.26
CA LYS A 424 0.08 -21.02 1.07
C LYS A 424 0.82 -19.76 0.65
N SER A 425 1.03 -19.58 -0.66
CA SER A 425 1.63 -18.36 -1.21
C SER A 425 0.79 -17.15 -0.81
N SER A 426 1.46 -16.09 -0.36
CA SER A 426 0.80 -14.81 -0.03
C SER A 426 0.00 -14.24 -1.21
N LEU A 427 0.42 -14.47 -2.46
CA LEU A 427 -0.33 -14.05 -3.64
C LEU A 427 -1.72 -14.71 -3.67
N LYS A 428 -1.77 -16.02 -3.46
CA LYS A 428 -3.04 -16.76 -3.45
C LYS A 428 -3.92 -16.32 -2.28
N GLN A 429 -3.34 -16.11 -1.10
CA GLN A 429 -4.06 -15.61 0.07
C GLN A 429 -4.65 -14.21 -0.16
N LEU A 430 -3.94 -13.34 -0.89
CA LEU A 430 -4.45 -12.02 -1.29
C LEU A 430 -5.55 -12.12 -2.34
N LEU A 431 -5.44 -13.03 -3.31
CA LEU A 431 -6.49 -13.24 -4.31
C LEU A 431 -7.78 -13.79 -3.69
N ASP A 432 -7.69 -14.62 -2.66
CA ASP A 432 -8.86 -15.18 -1.97
C ASP A 432 -9.62 -14.16 -1.10
N LEU A 433 -9.09 -12.94 -0.94
CA LEU A 433 -9.76 -11.84 -0.24
C LEU A 433 -10.77 -11.08 -1.12
N PHE A 434 -10.64 -11.20 -2.46
CA PHE A 434 -11.46 -10.52 -3.46
C PHE A 434 -12.34 -11.52 -4.21
#